data_AF-A0ABD5QTN6-F1
#
_entry.id   AF-A0ABD5QTN6-F1
#
_cell.length_a   1.000
_cell.length_b   1.000
_cell.length_c   1.000
_cell.angle_alpha   90.00
_cell.angle_beta   90.00
_cell.angle_gamma   90.00
#
_symmetry.space_group_name_H-M   'P 1'
#
loop_
_entity.id
_entity.type
_entity.pdbx_description
1 polymer ?
#
loop_
_entity_poly.entity_id
_entity_poly.type
_entity_poly.pdbx_seq_one_letter_code
_entity_poly.pdbx_strand_id
1 'polypeptide(L)'
;MSISAPSRPWYCRDDVVDEYKQTLAEDGEQLPMIKTLKIIRAIIVNVGLFAGWLYALYLGGDPTIITVFALAVVGAYNGLELGDYLALVQAYNEIQTEANDQDD
;
A
#
# COMPACT_ATOMS: atom_id res chain seq x y z
N MET A 1 -6.06 -30.25 11.71
CA MET A 1 -5.48 -30.25 10.36
C MET A 1 -4.98 -28.83 10.13
N SER A 2 -3.68 -28.59 10.28
CA SER A 2 -3.12 -27.24 10.10
C SER A 2 -2.93 -27.04 8.60
N ILE A 3 -3.72 -26.17 8.00
CA ILE A 3 -3.50 -25.72 6.62
C ILE A 3 -2.17 -24.97 6.66
N SER A 4 -1.13 -25.48 6.00
CA SER A 4 0.11 -24.71 5.85
C SER A 4 -0.22 -23.44 5.09
N ALA A 5 -0.22 -22.30 5.78
CA ALA A 5 -0.29 -21.02 5.11
C ALA A 5 0.87 -20.94 4.11
N PRO A 6 0.64 -20.48 2.87
CA PRO A 6 1.73 -20.27 1.92
C PRO A 6 2.79 -19.38 2.58
N SER A 7 4.08 -19.72 2.44
CA SER A 7 5.15 -18.92 3.05
C SER A 7 5.30 -17.59 2.31
N ARG A 8 4.49 -16.61 2.70
CA ARG A 8 4.51 -15.26 2.14
C ARG A 8 5.67 -14.45 2.73
N PRO A 9 6.21 -13.47 2.00
CA PRO A 9 7.21 -12.56 2.56
C PRO A 9 6.68 -11.83 3.78
N TRP A 10 7.53 -11.56 4.77
CA TRP A 10 7.13 -10.93 6.04
C TRP A 10 6.46 -9.55 5.91
N TYR A 11 6.67 -8.87 4.77
CA TYR A 11 6.09 -7.56 4.47
C TYR A 11 4.71 -7.65 3.80
N CYS A 12 4.26 -8.85 3.40
CA CYS A 12 2.91 -9.10 2.89
C CYS A 12 2.06 -9.61 4.04
N ARG A 13 0.98 -8.88 4.37
CA ARG A 13 0.06 -9.29 5.43
C ARG A 13 -0.92 -10.33 4.90
N ASP A 14 -0.97 -11.50 5.51
CA ASP A 14 -1.71 -12.66 4.99
C ASP A 14 -3.20 -12.38 4.79
N ASP A 15 -3.84 -11.72 5.76
CA ASP A 15 -5.26 -11.34 5.72
C ASP A 15 -5.59 -10.41 4.55
N VAL A 16 -4.71 -9.45 4.25
CA VAL A 16 -4.88 -8.50 3.14
C VAL A 16 -4.69 -9.19 1.79
N VAL A 17 -3.71 -10.10 1.70
CA VAL A 17 -3.48 -10.91 0.50
C VAL A 17 -4.71 -11.76 0.21
N ASP A 18 -5.27 -12.43 1.23
CA ASP A 18 -6.45 -13.28 1.08
C ASP A 18 -7.69 -12.48 0.67
N GLU A 19 -7.90 -11.29 1.25
CA GLU A 19 -8.98 -10.36 0.86
C GLU A 19 -8.85 -9.95 -0.61
N TYR A 20 -7.64 -9.61 -1.06
CA TYR A 20 -7.41 -9.28 -2.46
C TYR A 20 -7.61 -10.47 -3.39
N LYS A 21 -7.23 -11.69 -2.97
CA LYS A 21 -7.51 -12.90 -3.75
C LYS A 21 -9.02 -13.12 -3.93
N GLN A 22 -9.79 -12.99 -2.85
CA GLN A 22 -11.24 -13.09 -2.91
C GLN A 22 -11.83 -12.04 -3.84
N THR A 23 -11.42 -10.78 -3.70
CA THR A 23 -11.90 -9.67 -4.53
C THR A 23 -11.56 -9.89 -6.01
N LEU A 24 -10.36 -10.37 -6.32
CA LEU A 24 -9.91 -10.68 -7.67
C LEU A 24 -10.66 -11.87 -8.30
N ALA A 25 -11.10 -12.83 -7.48
CA ALA A 25 -11.84 -14.00 -7.93
C ALA A 25 -13.34 -13.71 -8.15
N GLU A 26 -13.93 -12.80 -7.36
CA GLU A 26 -15.36 -12.46 -7.41
C GLU A 26 -15.68 -11.35 -8.44
N ASP A 27 -14.82 -10.33 -8.57
CA ASP A 27 -15.09 -9.12 -9.34
C ASP A 27 -13.94 -8.81 -10.30
N GLY A 28 -13.96 -9.39 -11.49
CA GLY A 28 -12.94 -9.19 -12.53
C GLY A 28 -12.68 -7.73 -12.97
N GLU A 29 -13.38 -6.71 -12.46
CA GLU A 29 -13.25 -5.33 -12.96
C GLU A 29 -13.47 -4.17 -11.94
N GLN A 30 -13.35 -4.36 -10.62
CA GLN A 30 -13.55 -3.25 -9.66
C GLN A 30 -12.28 -2.60 -9.07
N LEU A 31 -11.08 -3.06 -9.45
CA LEU A 31 -9.81 -2.49 -8.97
C LEU A 31 -9.47 -1.04 -9.40
N PRO A 32 -9.89 -0.50 -10.56
CA PRO A 32 -9.35 0.79 -11.02
C PRO A 32 -9.88 1.97 -10.20
N MET A 33 -11.10 1.91 -9.65
CA MET A 33 -11.69 3.02 -8.91
C MET A 33 -10.99 3.23 -7.54
N ILE A 34 -10.74 2.14 -6.81
CA ILE A 34 -10.02 2.21 -5.52
C ILE A 34 -8.57 2.71 -5.73
N LYS A 35 -7.89 2.23 -6.77
CA LYS A 35 -6.53 2.69 -7.11
C LYS A 35 -6.51 4.18 -7.47
N THR A 36 -7.47 4.65 -8.24
CA THR A 36 -7.55 6.06 -8.65
C THR A 36 -7.76 6.98 -7.45
N LEU A 37 -8.67 6.63 -6.55
CA LEU A 37 -8.91 7.42 -5.33
C LEU A 37 -7.67 7.42 -4.41
N LYS A 38 -6.98 6.28 -4.27
CA LYS A 38 -5.72 6.17 -3.51
C LYS A 38 -4.63 7.05 -4.12
N ILE A 39 -4.45 7.04 -5.44
CA ILE A 39 -3.47 7.89 -6.14
C ILE A 39 -3.78 9.36 -5.95
N ILE A 40 -5.03 9.77 -6.13
CA ILE A 40 -5.45 11.17 -5.93
C ILE A 40 -5.20 11.60 -4.48
N ARG A 41 -5.55 10.75 -3.51
CA ARG A 41 -5.29 11.00 -2.09
C ARG A 41 -3.79 11.14 -1.81
N ALA A 42 -2.97 10.25 -2.34
CA ALA A 42 -1.52 10.30 -2.18
C ALA A 42 -0.93 11.60 -2.76
N ILE A 43 -1.40 12.06 -3.93
CA ILE A 43 -0.94 13.31 -4.55
C ILE A 43 -1.33 14.51 -3.68
N ILE A 44 -2.61 14.63 -3.31
CA ILE A 44 -3.11 15.78 -2.53
C ILE A 44 -2.42 15.84 -1.16
N VAL A 45 -2.33 14.70 -0.47
CA VAL A 45 -1.70 14.62 0.85
C VAL A 45 -0.22 14.96 0.77
N ASN A 46 0.53 14.39 -0.18
CA ASN A 46 1.94 14.72 -0.31
C ASN A 46 2.17 16.20 -0.64
N VAL A 47 1.41 16.78 -1.58
CA VAL A 47 1.53 18.21 -1.92
C VAL A 47 1.22 19.09 -0.70
N GLY A 48 0.12 18.82 0.00
CA GLY A 48 -0.25 19.56 1.21
C GLY A 48 0.80 19.45 2.31
N LEU A 49 1.36 18.25 2.49
CA LEU A 49 2.37 17.99 3.50
C LEU A 49 3.70 18.68 3.17
N PHE A 50 4.19 18.60 1.94
CA PHE A 50 5.41 19.30 1.53
C PHE A 50 5.21 20.82 1.57
N ALA A 51 4.06 21.34 1.13
CA ALA A 51 3.76 22.76 1.21
C ALA A 51 3.72 23.24 2.67
N GLY A 52 3.04 22.51 3.56
CA GLY A 52 2.98 22.82 4.99
C GLY A 52 4.35 22.74 5.66
N TRP A 53 5.15 21.72 5.32
CA TRP A 53 6.52 21.57 5.82
C TRP A 53 7.40 22.74 5.41
N LEU A 54 7.47 23.06 4.11
CA LEU A 54 8.28 24.17 3.60
C LEU A 54 7.81 25.52 4.15
N TYR A 55 6.50 25.71 4.29
CA TYR A 55 5.92 26.93 4.86
C TYR A 55 6.27 27.10 6.34
N ALA A 56 6.23 26.01 7.12
CA ALA A 56 6.60 26.04 8.53
C ALA A 56 8.09 26.36 8.73
N LEU A 57 8.97 25.84 7.86
CA LEU A 57 10.38 26.21 7.84
C LEU A 57 10.57 27.68 7.45
N TYR A 58 9.82 28.17 6.46
CA TYR A 58 9.87 29.56 6.02
C TYR A 58 9.47 30.55 7.14
N LEU A 59 8.50 30.18 7.99
CA LEU A 59 8.11 30.97 9.16
C LEU A 59 9.14 30.94 10.31
N GLY A 60 10.25 30.22 10.15
CA GLY A 60 11.31 30.12 11.17
C GLY A 60 11.06 29.05 12.23
N GLY A 61 10.20 28.06 11.96
CA GLY A 61 10.02 26.93 12.85
C GLY A 61 11.30 26.08 12.98
N ASP A 62 11.43 25.35 14.09
CA ASP A 62 12.61 24.51 14.35
C ASP A 62 12.79 23.46 13.24
N PRO A 63 13.87 23.56 12.44
CA PRO A 63 14.06 22.68 11.30
C PRO A 63 14.26 21.23 11.72
N THR A 64 14.80 20.96 12.90
CA THR A 64 15.03 19.61 13.41
C THR A 64 13.71 18.93 13.72
N ILE A 65 12.89 19.58 14.56
CA ILE A 65 11.61 19.01 15.01
C ILE A 65 10.66 18.85 13.82
N ILE A 66 10.53 19.89 13.00
CA ILE A 66 9.59 19.90 11.88
C ILE A 66 10.00 18.87 10.83
N THR A 67 11.29 18.78 10.50
CA THR A 67 11.77 17.82 9.49
C THR A 67 11.65 16.38 9.98
N VAL A 68 12.00 16.09 11.22
CA VAL A 68 11.83 14.74 11.79
C VAL A 68 10.35 14.34 11.75
N PHE A 69 9.44 15.25 12.11
CA PHE A 69 8.01 14.96 12.07
C PHE A 69 7.50 14.79 10.64
N ALA A 70 7.89 15.66 9.72
CA ALA A 70 7.52 15.56 8.31
C ALA A 70 7.98 14.22 7.71
N LEU A 71 9.24 13.83 7.94
CA LEU A 71 9.78 12.55 7.49
C LEU A 71 9.05 11.36 8.11
N ALA A 72 8.71 11.42 9.40
CA ALA A 72 7.94 10.37 10.06
C ALA A 72 6.55 10.20 9.44
N VAL A 73 5.84 11.30 9.18
CA VAL A 73 4.50 11.26 8.56
C VAL A 73 4.57 10.78 7.11
N VAL A 74 5.53 11.28 6.33
CA VAL A 74 5.74 10.83 4.94
C VAL A 74 6.08 9.35 4.91
N GLY A 75 7.03 8.90 5.74
CA GLY A 75 7.42 7.50 5.82
C GLY A 75 6.27 6.59 6.22
N ALA A 76 5.48 6.97 7.24
CA ALA A 76 4.32 6.20 7.67
C ALA A 76 3.25 6.12 6.57
N TYR A 77 2.93 7.25 5.93
CA TYR A 77 1.88 7.31 4.92
C TYR A 77 2.26 6.51 3.66
N ASN A 78 3.46 6.73 3.11
CA ASN A 78 3.95 6.00 1.95
C ASN A 78 4.21 4.51 2.26
N GLY A 79 4.62 4.18 3.49
CA GLY A 79 4.82 2.80 3.93
C GLY A 79 3.53 1.98 3.97
N LEU A 80 2.44 2.57 4.45
CA LEU A 80 1.12 1.91 4.45
C LEU A 80 0.62 1.62 3.03
N GLU A 81 0.74 2.60 2.14
CA GLU A 81 0.32 2.44 0.73
C GLU A 81 1.19 1.41 -0.01
N LEU A 82 2.50 1.39 0.26
CA LEU A 82 3.42 0.41 -0.32
C LEU A 82 3.08 -1.01 0.15
N GLY A 83 2.84 -1.22 1.44
CA GLY A 83 2.49 -2.55 1.97
C GLY A 83 1.20 -3.10 1.35
N ASP A 84 0.21 -2.23 1.19
CA ASP A 84 -1.07 -2.57 0.55
C ASP A 84 -0.90 -2.92 -0.93
N TYR A 85 -0.05 -2.19 -1.66
CA TYR A 85 0.31 -2.52 -3.04
C TYR A 85 1.04 -3.87 -3.16
N LEU A 86 1.98 -4.15 -2.25
CA LEU A 86 2.73 -5.41 -2.24
C LEU A 86 1.81 -6.61 -1.96
N ALA A 87 0.85 -6.46 -1.05
CA ALA A 87 -0.15 -7.48 -0.77
C ALA A 87 -1.02 -7.77 -2.02
N LEU A 88 -1.41 -6.74 -2.77
CA LEU A 88 -2.16 -6.90 -4.01
C LEU A 88 -1.35 -7.63 -5.10
N VAL A 89 -0.06 -7.28 -5.25
CA VAL A 89 0.83 -7.97 -6.20
C VAL A 89 1.03 -9.43 -5.81
N GLN A 90 1.21 -9.70 -4.51
CA GLN A 90 1.31 -11.07 -4.00
C GLN A 90 0.04 -11.87 -4.29
N ALA A 91 -1.15 -11.31 -4.05
CA ALA A 91 -2.42 -11.95 -4.34
C ALA A 91 -2.56 -12.30 -5.83
N TYR A 92 -2.17 -11.37 -6.72
CA TYR A 92 -2.17 -11.59 -8.17
C TYR A 92 -1.24 -12.74 -8.59
N ASN A 93 -0.01 -12.77 -8.05
CA ASN A 93 0.97 -13.83 -8.35
C ASN A 93 0.49 -15.21 -7.88
N GLU A 94 -0.18 -15.29 -6.73
CA GLU A 94 -0.73 -16.55 -6.22
C GLU A 94 -1.85 -17.08 -7.12
N ILE A 95 -2.79 -16.23 -7.55
CA ILE A 95 -3.86 -16.64 -8.48
C ILE A 95 -3.28 -17.15 -9.80
N GLN A 96 -2.27 -16.47 -10.34
CA GLN A 96 -1.65 -16.87 -11.61
C GLN A 96 -0.88 -18.21 -11.49
N THR A 97 -0.25 -18.46 -10.33
CA THR A 97 0.43 -19.73 -10.04
C THR A 97 -0.59 -20.86 -9.90
N GLU A 98 -1.67 -20.64 -9.15
CA GLU A 98 -2.77 -21.61 -9.01
C GLU A 98 -3.46 -21.94 -10.33
N ALA A 99 -3.59 -20.96 -11.24
CA ALA A 99 -4.14 -21.18 -12.57
C ALA A 99 -3.22 -22.02 -13.46
N ASN A 100 -1.90 -21.77 -13.45
CA ASN A 100 -0.94 -22.56 -14.21
C ASN A 100 -0.81 -24.00 -13.70
N ASP A 101 -0.88 -24.22 -12.38
CA ASP A 101 -0.79 -25.55 -11.77
C ASP A 101 -2.05 -26.42 -12.03
N GLN A 102 -3.18 -25.83 -12.44
CA GLN A 102 -4.42 -26.55 -12.77
C GLN A 102 -4.49 -27.03 -14.24
N ASP A 103 -3.67 -26.47 -15.12
CA ASP A 103 -3.65 -26.78 -16.56
C ASP A 103 -2.60 -27.85 -16.95
N ASP A 104 -1.79 -28.35 -16.00
CA ASP A 104 -0.83 -29.48 -16.14
C ASP A 104 -1.34 -30.79 -15.50
#